data_AF-A0A522SWD3-F1
#
_entry.id   AF-A0A522SWD3-F1
#
_cell.length_a   1.000
_cell.length_b   1.000
_cell.length_c   1.000
_cell.angle_alpha   90.00
_cell.angle_beta   90.00
_cell.angle_gamma   90.00
#
_symmetry.space_group_name_H-M   'P 1'
#
loop_
_entity.id
_entity.type
_entity.pdbx_description
1 polymer ?
#
loop_
_entity_poly.entity_id
_entity_poly.type
_entity_poly.pdbx_seq_one_letter_code
_entity_poly.pdbx_strand_id
1 'polypeptide(L)'
;ALVPAVPGGKAKEPVDIKVAVSVNDCDRLAAEPLDIQAVTEGVFPNAIDVPAALKACRKAVADYPDIARFKYQYARALYADGQFDKAVDNLRDAYREGHVRAGELLGRIYQLGVQGPRDPAKAIALFQAGAKKGDPYAQYSLAKALIYGVGTKPDVERGMKLLVSAAESGHTYAMNQLGYEYRYGTHTKADPKRALTFFEKSVSRQDVWGMLNLGLLYRDGIGVEKDPGKAMQLFEEADKGGQPAAATLIALMMQDEGKGTPAERLALYRRSAERGDAWGAFDAALMITANPALADNADEAIHLYALAASQQTKDASDRAVAALRKADRAAVGRQVQQTLIRMGQPIGTVDGVLGSKTLKAAAAALGQAAPKDPRQLLIELTRKEWISSRPRLDML
;
A
#
# COMPACT_ATOMS: atom_id res chain seq x y z
N ALA A 1 18.31 29.56 -38.16
CA ALA A 1 19.16 29.92 -39.31
C ALA A 1 19.78 28.63 -39.85
N LEU A 2 19.47 28.27 -41.09
CA LEU A 2 20.02 27.08 -41.76
C LEU A 2 21.41 27.42 -42.30
N VAL A 3 22.39 26.59 -41.98
CA VAL A 3 23.76 26.65 -42.51
C VAL A 3 23.75 26.07 -43.93
N PRO A 4 24.45 26.67 -44.92
CA PRO A 4 24.46 26.16 -46.29
C PRO A 4 25.29 24.86 -46.40
N ALA A 5 24.82 23.93 -47.21
CA ALA A 5 25.45 22.63 -47.43
C ALA A 5 26.76 22.74 -48.22
N VAL A 6 27.80 22.01 -47.77
CA VAL A 6 29.06 21.83 -48.51
C VAL A 6 28.85 20.79 -49.62
N PRO A 7 29.11 21.11 -50.90
CA PRO A 7 28.98 20.15 -51.99
C PRO A 7 30.24 19.26 -52.07
N GLY A 8 30.10 17.95 -51.85
CA GLY A 8 31.21 17.00 -52.02
C GLY A 8 31.17 15.69 -51.24
N GLY A 9 30.18 15.46 -50.37
CA GLY A 9 30.02 14.17 -49.68
C GLY A 9 29.24 13.16 -50.52
N LYS A 10 29.80 11.97 -50.78
CA LYS A 10 29.05 10.83 -51.32
C LYS A 10 27.75 10.66 -50.52
N ALA A 11 26.61 10.56 -51.22
CA ALA A 11 25.33 10.27 -50.59
C ALA A 11 25.48 8.99 -49.75
N LYS A 12 25.26 9.09 -48.44
CA LYS A 12 25.22 7.90 -47.57
C LYS A 12 24.09 7.02 -48.09
N GLU A 13 24.38 5.74 -48.35
CA GLU A 13 23.37 4.76 -48.76
C GLU A 13 22.17 4.82 -47.79
N PRO A 14 20.94 4.74 -48.28
CA PRO A 14 19.78 4.67 -47.42
C PRO A 14 19.89 3.45 -46.51
N VAL A 15 19.96 3.69 -45.20
CA VAL A 15 19.95 2.63 -44.19
C VAL A 15 18.50 2.22 -43.99
N ASP A 16 18.13 1.04 -44.50
CA ASP A 16 16.85 0.41 -44.20
C ASP A 16 16.86 -0.09 -42.75
N ILE A 17 16.34 0.73 -41.83
CA ILE A 17 16.10 0.32 -40.45
C ILE A 17 14.78 -0.44 -40.39
N LYS A 18 14.85 -1.77 -40.35
CA LYS A 18 13.69 -2.61 -40.00
C LYS A 18 13.44 -2.51 -38.50
N VAL A 19 12.54 -1.62 -38.10
CA VAL A 19 12.04 -1.55 -36.71
C VAL A 19 11.00 -2.65 -36.51
N ALA A 20 11.41 -3.79 -35.95
CA ALA A 20 10.49 -4.78 -35.43
C ALA A 20 10.18 -4.45 -33.97
N VAL A 21 8.98 -3.94 -33.69
CA VAL A 21 8.50 -3.76 -32.31
C VAL A 21 8.07 -5.12 -31.78
N SER A 22 9.01 -5.91 -31.29
CA SER A 22 8.69 -7.15 -30.57
C SER A 22 8.43 -6.83 -29.10
N VAL A 23 7.23 -7.17 -28.62
CA VAL A 23 6.93 -7.17 -27.19
C VAL A 23 7.79 -8.24 -26.51
N ASN A 24 8.68 -7.82 -25.62
CA ASN A 24 9.55 -8.73 -24.88
C ASN A 24 8.75 -9.41 -23.75
N ASP A 25 9.16 -10.61 -23.34
CA ASP A 25 8.51 -11.27 -22.20
C ASP A 25 8.62 -10.46 -20.92
N CYS A 26 9.69 -9.67 -20.74
CA CYS A 26 9.79 -8.73 -19.62
C CYS A 26 8.68 -7.66 -19.66
N ASP A 27 8.31 -7.17 -20.84
CA ASP A 27 7.20 -6.21 -20.96
C ASP A 27 5.89 -6.86 -20.47
N ARG A 28 5.59 -8.09 -20.92
CA ARG A 28 4.37 -8.81 -20.52
C ARG A 28 4.31 -9.13 -19.02
N LEU A 29 5.45 -9.51 -18.45
CA LEU A 29 5.53 -10.04 -17.09
C LEU A 29 5.77 -8.98 -16.01
N ALA A 30 6.23 -7.78 -16.40
CA ALA A 30 6.68 -6.79 -15.44
C ALA A 30 6.46 -5.33 -15.84
N ALA A 31 5.76 -5.00 -16.93
CA ALA A 31 5.31 -3.62 -17.17
C ALA A 31 4.32 -3.15 -16.08
N GLU A 32 4.35 -1.86 -15.77
CA GLU A 32 3.44 -1.25 -14.79
C GLU A 32 2.20 -0.64 -15.48
N PRO A 33 0.99 -0.84 -14.94
CA PRO A 33 -0.17 -0.12 -15.41
C PRO A 33 0.02 1.40 -15.41
N LEU A 34 -0.48 2.04 -16.46
CA LEU A 34 -0.38 3.49 -16.70
C LEU A 34 1.06 4.01 -16.86
N ASP A 35 2.08 3.16 -16.97
CA ASP A 35 3.41 3.61 -17.34
C ASP A 35 3.39 4.14 -18.78
N ILE A 36 3.64 5.44 -18.92
CA ILE A 36 3.63 6.14 -20.21
C ILE A 36 4.74 5.68 -21.17
N GLN A 37 5.67 4.85 -20.70
CA GLN A 37 6.74 4.23 -21.50
C GLN A 37 6.60 2.71 -21.65
N ALA A 38 5.53 2.12 -21.12
CA ALA A 38 5.23 0.71 -21.31
C ALA A 38 4.69 0.43 -22.72
N VAL A 39 4.90 -0.79 -23.19
CA VAL A 39 4.41 -1.29 -24.50
C VAL A 39 3.32 -2.35 -24.35
N THR A 40 2.83 -2.55 -23.13
CA THR A 40 1.75 -3.48 -22.75
C THR A 40 0.93 -2.86 -21.62
N GLU A 41 -0.27 -3.38 -21.35
CA GLU A 41 -1.16 -2.89 -20.28
C GLU A 41 -0.55 -2.95 -18.87
N GLY A 42 0.42 -3.86 -18.68
CA GLY A 42 1.13 -4.06 -17.42
C GLY A 42 0.42 -5.02 -16.48
N VAL A 43 1.12 -5.36 -15.40
CA VAL A 43 0.67 -6.30 -14.37
C VAL A 43 0.72 -5.63 -13.01
N PHE A 44 -0.30 -5.86 -12.19
CA PHE A 44 -0.30 -5.38 -10.81
C PHE A 44 0.82 -6.05 -10.01
N PRO A 45 1.39 -5.37 -9.00
CA PRO A 45 2.53 -5.89 -8.28
C PRO A 45 2.31 -7.28 -7.64
N ASN A 46 1.09 -7.56 -7.14
CA ASN A 46 0.71 -8.86 -6.56
C ASN A 46 0.41 -9.96 -7.59
N ALA A 47 0.37 -9.62 -8.88
CA ALA A 47 0.13 -10.55 -9.99
C ALA A 47 1.41 -10.86 -10.80
N ILE A 48 2.56 -10.32 -10.39
CA ILE A 48 3.85 -10.61 -11.03
C ILE A 48 4.23 -12.08 -10.75
N ASP A 49 4.40 -12.87 -11.81
CA ASP A 49 5.08 -14.17 -11.73
C ASP A 49 6.58 -13.90 -11.52
N VAL A 50 7.00 -13.89 -10.25
CA VAL A 50 8.35 -13.46 -9.85
C VAL A 50 9.46 -14.29 -10.53
N PRO A 51 9.44 -15.65 -10.50
CA PRO A 51 10.46 -16.44 -11.19
C PRO A 51 10.54 -16.17 -12.69
N ALA A 52 9.39 -16.10 -13.38
CA ALA A 52 9.36 -15.86 -14.82
C ALA A 52 9.84 -14.44 -15.16
N ALA A 53 9.35 -13.43 -14.43
CA ALA A 53 9.69 -12.02 -14.62
C ALA A 53 11.19 -11.78 -14.38
N LEU A 54 11.78 -12.32 -13.30
CA LEU A 54 13.20 -12.18 -13.02
C LEU A 54 14.07 -12.77 -14.14
N LYS A 55 13.70 -13.94 -14.67
CA LYS A 55 14.43 -14.60 -15.76
C LYS A 55 14.33 -13.77 -17.05
N ALA A 56 13.11 -13.39 -17.44
CA ALA A 56 12.86 -12.63 -18.66
C ALA A 56 13.51 -11.24 -18.62
N CYS A 57 13.33 -10.49 -17.53
CA CYS A 57 13.85 -9.14 -17.39
C CYS A 57 15.37 -9.08 -17.23
N ARG A 58 15.98 -10.04 -16.54
CA ARG A 58 17.45 -10.15 -16.49
C ARG A 58 18.02 -10.35 -17.90
N LYS A 59 17.40 -11.23 -18.69
CA LYS A 59 17.81 -11.45 -20.08
C LYS A 59 17.60 -10.19 -20.92
N ALA A 60 16.46 -9.51 -20.78
CA ALA A 60 16.16 -8.29 -21.52
C ALA A 60 17.16 -7.16 -21.21
N VAL A 61 17.53 -6.96 -19.94
CA VAL A 61 18.57 -5.97 -19.56
C VAL A 61 19.95 -6.35 -20.12
N ALA A 62 20.29 -7.64 -20.19
CA ALA A 62 21.56 -8.10 -20.75
C ALA A 62 21.61 -7.95 -22.28
N ASP A 63 20.53 -8.30 -22.97
CA ASP A 63 20.44 -8.21 -24.43
C ASP A 63 20.29 -6.76 -24.92
N TYR A 64 19.66 -5.89 -24.11
CA TYR A 64 19.31 -4.51 -24.47
C TYR A 64 19.67 -3.53 -23.34
N PRO A 65 20.96 -3.32 -23.05
CA PRO A 65 21.41 -2.55 -21.90
C PRO A 65 21.03 -1.07 -21.95
N ASP A 66 20.75 -0.51 -23.13
CA ASP A 66 20.40 0.92 -23.29
C ASP A 66 18.89 1.19 -23.20
N ILE A 67 18.07 0.14 -23.00
CA ILE A 67 16.63 0.28 -22.90
C ILE A 67 16.23 0.45 -21.43
N ALA A 68 16.04 1.72 -21.03
CA ALA A 68 15.70 2.11 -19.66
C ALA A 68 14.45 1.40 -19.10
N ARG A 69 13.44 1.12 -19.94
CA ARG A 69 12.20 0.44 -19.50
C ARG A 69 12.46 -0.98 -18.99
N PHE A 70 13.43 -1.70 -19.56
CA PHE A 70 13.75 -3.06 -19.08
C PHE A 70 14.42 -3.03 -17.71
N LYS A 71 15.24 -2.01 -17.42
CA LYS A 71 15.80 -1.80 -16.08
C LYS A 71 14.70 -1.49 -15.07
N TYR A 72 13.75 -0.64 -15.44
CA TYR A 72 12.59 -0.33 -14.61
C TYR A 72 11.72 -1.57 -14.34
N GLN A 73 11.37 -2.33 -15.37
CA GLN A 73 10.59 -3.57 -15.24
C GLN A 73 11.35 -4.64 -14.43
N TYR A 74 12.67 -4.76 -14.63
CA TYR A 74 13.51 -5.64 -13.82
C TYR A 74 13.53 -5.21 -12.35
N ALA A 75 13.55 -3.89 -12.07
CA ALA A 75 13.42 -3.38 -10.71
C ALA A 75 12.10 -3.81 -10.07
N ARG A 76 10.98 -3.79 -10.80
CA ARG A 76 9.68 -4.29 -10.29
C ARG A 76 9.73 -5.77 -9.94
N ALA A 77 10.33 -6.61 -10.80
CA ALA A 77 10.52 -8.03 -10.53
C ALA A 77 11.43 -8.29 -9.31
N LEU A 78 12.55 -7.58 -9.21
CA LEU A 78 13.46 -7.64 -8.05
C LEU A 78 12.77 -7.20 -6.77
N TYR A 79 11.95 -6.16 -6.85
CA TYR A 79 11.19 -5.67 -5.70
C TYR A 79 10.18 -6.71 -5.24
N ALA A 80 9.43 -7.33 -6.16
CA ALA A 80 8.47 -8.39 -5.85
C ALA A 80 9.12 -9.64 -5.23
N ASP A 81 10.39 -9.91 -5.56
CA ASP A 81 11.21 -10.97 -4.96
C ASP A 81 11.81 -10.60 -3.58
N GLY A 82 11.68 -9.33 -3.15
CA GLY A 82 12.29 -8.83 -1.91
C GLY A 82 13.78 -8.45 -2.04
N GLN A 83 14.33 -8.41 -3.24
CA GLN A 83 15.70 -7.93 -3.51
C GLN A 83 15.75 -6.39 -3.61
N PHE A 84 15.39 -5.73 -2.51
CA PHE A 84 15.13 -4.28 -2.48
C PHE A 84 16.33 -3.42 -2.91
N ASP A 85 17.55 -3.74 -2.47
CA ASP A 85 18.72 -2.92 -2.83
C ASP A 85 18.97 -2.96 -4.34
N LYS A 86 18.92 -4.15 -4.94
CA LYS A 86 19.08 -4.33 -6.40
C LYS A 86 17.95 -3.66 -7.18
N ALA A 87 16.72 -3.72 -6.65
CA ALA A 87 15.59 -3.04 -7.27
C ALA A 87 15.83 -1.52 -7.32
N VAL A 88 16.29 -0.93 -6.22
CA VAL A 88 16.59 0.51 -6.16
C VAL A 88 17.74 0.90 -7.08
N ASP A 89 18.79 0.09 -7.18
CA ASP A 89 19.88 0.35 -8.12
C ASP A 89 19.40 0.35 -9.58
N ASN A 90 18.55 -0.62 -9.96
CA ASN A 90 17.95 -0.63 -11.29
C ASN A 90 17.00 0.55 -11.53
N LEU A 91 16.27 1.02 -10.52
CA LEU A 91 15.45 2.25 -10.63
C LEU A 91 16.33 3.48 -10.86
N ARG A 92 17.48 3.59 -10.17
CA ARG A 92 18.42 4.70 -10.35
C ARG A 92 18.98 4.73 -11.77
N ASP A 93 19.34 3.57 -12.30
CA ASP A 93 19.86 3.46 -13.67
C ASP A 93 18.77 3.76 -14.70
N ALA A 94 17.57 3.20 -14.54
CA ALA A 94 16.43 3.50 -15.39
C ALA A 94 16.10 4.99 -15.41
N TYR A 95 16.09 5.65 -14.24
CA TYR A 95 15.83 7.09 -14.15
C TYR A 95 16.94 7.93 -14.80
N ARG A 96 18.22 7.56 -14.60
CA ARG A 96 19.37 8.24 -15.24
C ARG A 96 19.28 8.18 -16.77
N GLU A 97 18.73 7.10 -17.30
CA GLU A 97 18.50 6.87 -18.73
C GLU A 97 17.15 7.38 -19.22
N GLY A 98 16.40 8.09 -18.38
CA GLY A 98 15.21 8.85 -18.78
C GLY A 98 13.87 8.16 -18.57
N HIS A 99 13.82 7.01 -17.88
CA HIS A 99 12.57 6.39 -17.47
C HIS A 99 11.82 7.31 -16.48
N VAL A 100 10.60 7.71 -16.82
CA VAL A 100 9.82 8.73 -16.12
C VAL A 100 9.29 8.20 -14.79
N ARG A 101 8.59 7.04 -14.83
CA ARG A 101 8.00 6.41 -13.62
C ARG A 101 9.06 6.03 -12.58
N ALA A 102 10.29 5.77 -13.00
CA ALA A 102 11.37 5.45 -12.07
C ALA A 102 11.67 6.62 -11.12
N GLY A 103 11.53 7.86 -11.61
CA GLY A 103 11.70 9.06 -10.79
C GLY A 103 10.66 9.16 -9.67
N GLU A 104 9.41 8.79 -9.96
CA GLU A 104 8.35 8.77 -8.95
C GLU A 104 8.67 7.79 -7.82
N LEU A 105 9.01 6.54 -8.15
CA LEU A 105 9.34 5.54 -7.12
C LEU A 105 10.57 5.93 -6.29
N LEU A 106 11.61 6.48 -6.94
CA LEU A 106 12.76 7.07 -6.23
C LEU A 106 12.35 8.23 -5.32
N GLY A 107 11.40 9.05 -5.76
CA GLY A 107 10.83 10.13 -4.96
C GLY A 107 10.17 9.59 -3.68
N ARG A 108 9.39 8.51 -3.78
CA ARG A 108 8.78 7.87 -2.60
C ARG A 108 9.82 7.27 -1.66
N ILE A 109 10.87 6.66 -2.20
CA ILE A 109 12.02 6.17 -1.41
C ILE A 109 12.62 7.30 -0.56
N TYR A 110 12.90 8.47 -1.16
CA TYR A 110 13.39 9.64 -0.44
C TYR A 110 12.37 10.22 0.55
N GLN A 111 11.09 10.27 0.18
CA GLN A 111 10.03 10.78 1.04
C GLN A 111 9.88 9.94 2.32
N LEU A 112 9.96 8.61 2.18
CA LEU A 112 9.78 7.66 3.28
C LEU A 112 11.07 7.44 4.09
N GLY A 113 12.24 7.67 3.48
CA GLY A 113 13.54 7.34 4.09
C GLY A 113 13.84 5.85 3.99
N VAL A 114 13.41 5.22 2.90
CA VAL A 114 13.75 3.82 2.61
C VAL A 114 15.19 3.83 2.09
N GLN A 115 16.09 3.05 2.70
CA GLN A 115 17.53 2.99 2.35
C GLN A 115 18.30 4.33 2.51
N GLY A 116 17.88 5.20 3.43
CA GLY A 116 18.60 6.43 3.74
C GLY A 116 17.77 7.42 4.57
N PRO A 117 18.34 8.59 4.92
CA PRO A 117 17.56 9.64 5.57
C PRO A 117 16.44 10.15 4.66
N ARG A 118 15.34 10.60 5.27
CA ARG A 118 14.24 11.25 4.54
C ARG A 118 14.75 12.53 3.86
N ASP A 119 14.37 12.71 2.61
CA ASP A 119 14.61 13.94 1.84
C ASP A 119 13.36 14.33 1.03
N PRO A 120 12.38 14.98 1.69
CA PRO A 120 11.15 15.40 1.02
C PRO A 120 11.41 16.38 -0.12
N ALA A 121 12.41 17.25 -0.03
CA ALA A 121 12.71 18.24 -1.07
C ALA A 121 13.16 17.55 -2.36
N LYS A 122 14.03 16.54 -2.25
CA LYS A 122 14.43 15.70 -3.38
C LYS A 122 13.26 14.90 -3.96
N ALA A 123 12.37 14.39 -3.10
CA ALA A 123 11.15 13.73 -3.55
C ALA A 123 10.28 14.65 -4.42
N ILE A 124 10.06 15.90 -3.99
CA ILE A 124 9.31 16.91 -4.76
C ILE A 124 9.95 17.16 -6.12
N ALA A 125 11.27 17.32 -6.18
CA ALA A 125 11.96 17.56 -7.45
C ALA A 125 11.73 16.41 -8.45
N LEU A 126 11.75 15.17 -7.97
CA LEU A 126 11.49 13.98 -8.79
C LEU A 126 10.02 13.91 -9.24
N PHE A 127 9.07 14.14 -8.33
CA PHE A 127 7.64 14.17 -8.68
C PHE A 127 7.32 15.28 -9.69
N GLN A 128 7.93 16.46 -9.56
CA GLN A 128 7.80 17.55 -10.53
C GLN A 128 8.33 17.17 -11.91
N ALA A 129 9.48 16.50 -11.97
CA ALA A 129 10.05 16.04 -13.23
C ALA A 129 9.14 15.02 -13.93
N GLY A 130 8.56 14.06 -13.19
CA GLY A 130 7.61 13.09 -13.72
C GLY A 130 6.29 13.71 -14.14
N ALA A 131 5.70 14.56 -13.29
CA ALA A 131 4.42 15.22 -13.54
C ALA A 131 4.47 16.12 -14.79
N LYS A 132 5.60 16.81 -15.03
CA LYS A 132 5.81 17.61 -16.25
C LYS A 132 5.78 16.78 -17.53
N LYS A 133 6.16 15.50 -17.44
CA LYS A 133 6.11 14.54 -18.55
C LYS A 133 4.76 13.80 -18.65
N GLY A 134 3.78 14.15 -17.80
CA GLY A 134 2.45 13.55 -17.82
C GLY A 134 2.34 12.21 -17.11
N ASP A 135 3.30 11.85 -16.25
CA ASP A 135 3.20 10.60 -15.49
C ASP A 135 2.13 10.69 -14.39
N PRO A 136 1.07 9.85 -14.41
CA PRO A 136 -0.07 10.00 -13.51
C PRO A 136 0.26 9.72 -12.04
N TYR A 137 1.21 8.83 -11.77
CA TYR A 137 1.67 8.55 -10.41
C TYR A 137 2.47 9.74 -9.87
N ALA A 138 3.36 10.32 -10.68
CA ALA A 138 4.11 11.51 -10.28
C ALA A 138 3.19 12.73 -10.07
N GLN A 139 2.16 12.89 -10.92
CA GLN A 139 1.12 13.90 -10.72
C GLN A 139 0.38 13.70 -9.40
N TYR A 140 -0.04 12.47 -9.09
CA TYR A 140 -0.67 12.14 -7.82
C TYR A 140 0.23 12.41 -6.60
N SER A 141 1.49 11.96 -6.64
CA SER A 141 2.46 12.14 -5.56
C SER A 141 2.79 13.63 -5.33
N LEU A 142 2.98 14.40 -6.41
CA LEU A 142 3.14 15.85 -6.32
C LEU A 142 1.88 16.53 -5.78
N ALA A 143 0.70 16.10 -6.23
CA ALA A 143 -0.57 16.66 -5.79
C ALA A 143 -0.77 16.52 -4.28
N LYS A 144 -0.54 15.32 -3.73
CA LYS A 144 -0.59 15.10 -2.27
C LYS A 144 0.37 16.01 -1.55
N ALA A 145 1.61 16.12 -2.04
CA ALA A 145 2.60 16.93 -1.37
C ALA A 145 2.23 18.43 -1.35
N LEU A 146 1.62 18.94 -2.43
CA LEU A 146 1.12 20.31 -2.50
C LEU A 146 -0.14 20.53 -1.63
N ILE A 147 -1.06 19.57 -1.57
CA ILE A 147 -2.26 19.69 -0.72
C ILE A 147 -1.88 19.72 0.76
N TYR A 148 -1.01 18.79 1.19
CA TYR A 148 -0.63 18.64 2.60
C TYR A 148 0.59 19.47 3.01
N GLY A 149 1.27 20.16 2.08
CA GLY A 149 2.49 20.93 2.38
C GLY A 149 3.69 20.09 2.80
N VAL A 150 3.80 18.85 2.35
CA VAL A 150 4.90 17.95 2.74
C VAL A 150 6.08 18.16 1.81
N GLY A 151 7.18 18.72 2.33
CA GLY A 151 8.39 18.99 1.53
C GLY A 151 8.28 20.17 0.56
N THR A 152 7.15 20.88 0.56
CA THR A 152 6.86 22.06 -0.25
C THR A 152 5.90 22.98 0.50
N LYS A 153 5.82 24.26 0.11
CA LYS A 153 4.72 25.11 0.56
C LYS A 153 3.38 24.56 0.05
N PRO A 154 2.30 24.57 0.86
CA PRO A 154 0.99 24.18 0.40
C PRO A 154 0.51 24.99 -0.82
N ASP A 155 -0.09 24.31 -1.78
CA ASP A 155 -0.74 24.88 -2.97
C ASP A 155 -1.88 23.94 -3.38
N VAL A 156 -3.00 24.07 -2.67
CA VAL A 156 -4.16 23.17 -2.82
C VAL A 156 -4.76 23.26 -4.22
N GLU A 157 -4.83 24.46 -4.82
CA GLU A 157 -5.42 24.63 -6.15
C GLU A 157 -4.63 23.85 -7.20
N ARG A 158 -3.30 23.98 -7.19
CA ARG A 158 -2.44 23.22 -8.09
C ARG A 158 -2.49 21.72 -7.79
N GLY A 159 -2.54 21.34 -6.51
CA GLY A 159 -2.67 19.94 -6.10
C GLY A 159 -3.96 19.30 -6.64
N MET A 160 -5.11 19.98 -6.49
CA MET A 160 -6.40 19.50 -7.01
C MET A 160 -6.39 19.38 -8.54
N LYS A 161 -5.78 20.32 -9.27
CA LYS A 161 -5.62 20.22 -10.73
C LYS A 161 -4.78 19.00 -11.15
N LEU A 162 -3.69 18.72 -10.43
CA LEU A 162 -2.86 17.54 -10.68
C LEU A 162 -3.60 16.23 -10.36
N LEU A 163 -4.40 16.19 -9.29
CA LEU A 163 -5.25 15.03 -9.00
C LEU A 163 -6.25 14.77 -10.14
N VAL A 164 -6.90 15.81 -10.67
CA VAL A 164 -7.82 15.67 -11.80
C VAL A 164 -7.10 15.11 -13.02
N SER A 165 -5.93 15.64 -13.37
CA SER A 165 -5.14 15.14 -14.50
C SER A 165 -4.72 13.66 -14.34
N ALA A 166 -4.32 13.26 -13.13
CA ALA A 166 -3.99 11.87 -12.84
C ALA A 166 -5.24 10.97 -12.94
N ALA A 167 -6.37 11.42 -12.42
CA ALA A 167 -7.65 10.69 -12.49
C ALA A 167 -8.15 10.55 -13.93
N GLU A 168 -8.02 11.57 -14.77
CA GLU A 168 -8.34 11.52 -16.20
C GLU A 168 -7.47 10.50 -16.96
N SER A 169 -6.24 10.28 -16.49
CA SER A 169 -5.34 9.23 -16.99
C SER A 169 -5.65 7.83 -16.43
N GLY A 170 -6.72 7.68 -15.64
CA GLY A 170 -7.16 6.39 -15.09
C GLY A 170 -6.56 6.03 -13.73
N HIS A 171 -5.87 6.95 -13.04
CA HIS A 171 -5.24 6.68 -11.75
C HIS A 171 -6.27 6.62 -10.60
N THR A 172 -6.55 5.41 -10.10
CA THR A 172 -7.65 5.18 -9.14
C THR A 172 -7.39 5.80 -7.77
N TYR A 173 -6.15 5.84 -7.28
CA TYR A 173 -5.84 6.55 -6.03
C TYR A 173 -6.09 8.06 -6.14
N ALA A 174 -5.97 8.64 -7.34
CA ALA A 174 -6.27 10.06 -7.55
C ALA A 174 -7.79 10.28 -7.55
N MET A 175 -8.56 9.38 -8.16
CA MET A 175 -10.02 9.38 -8.09
C MET A 175 -10.49 9.27 -6.63
N ASN A 176 -9.95 8.32 -5.87
CA ASN A 176 -10.28 8.14 -4.46
C ASN A 176 -9.93 9.37 -3.62
N GLN A 177 -8.78 10.00 -3.86
CA GLN A 177 -8.42 11.24 -3.16
C GLN A 177 -9.32 12.42 -3.53
N LEU A 178 -9.69 12.60 -4.80
CA LEU A 178 -10.67 13.62 -5.19
C LEU A 178 -12.02 13.36 -4.52
N GLY A 179 -12.46 12.11 -4.50
CA GLY A 179 -13.68 11.71 -3.81
C GLY A 179 -13.64 12.05 -2.33
N TYR A 180 -12.52 11.77 -1.66
CA TYR A 180 -12.30 12.12 -0.25
C TYR A 180 -12.35 13.64 -0.01
N GLU A 181 -11.58 14.41 -0.80
CA GLU A 181 -11.52 15.87 -0.67
C GLU A 181 -12.90 16.51 -0.90
N TYR A 182 -13.67 16.04 -1.88
CA TYR A 182 -15.03 16.53 -2.12
C TYR A 182 -16.04 16.01 -1.10
N ARG A 183 -15.88 14.82 -0.51
CA ARG A 183 -16.78 14.33 0.52
C ARG A 183 -16.68 15.16 1.79
N TYR A 184 -15.45 15.39 2.27
CA TYR A 184 -15.21 16.02 3.57
C TYR A 184 -14.92 17.51 3.49
N GLY A 185 -14.52 18.02 2.32
CA GLY A 185 -14.14 19.42 2.17
C GLY A 185 -12.94 19.81 3.03
N THR A 186 -11.96 18.92 3.21
CA THR A 186 -10.83 19.15 4.12
C THR A 186 -9.94 20.29 3.61
N HIS A 187 -9.60 20.30 2.32
CA HIS A 187 -8.80 21.35 1.70
C HIS A 187 -9.57 22.12 0.62
N THR A 188 -10.75 21.66 0.24
CA THR A 188 -11.63 22.27 -0.75
C THR A 188 -13.05 22.42 -0.21
N LYS A 189 -13.95 23.04 -0.96
CA LYS A 189 -15.38 23.05 -0.58
C LYS A 189 -15.96 21.65 -0.78
N ALA A 190 -16.65 21.13 0.24
CA ALA A 190 -17.36 19.87 0.14
C ALA A 190 -18.39 19.90 -1.02
N ASP A 191 -18.38 18.85 -1.82
CA ASP A 191 -19.31 18.59 -2.92
C ASP A 191 -19.56 17.07 -3.00
N PRO A 192 -20.49 16.53 -2.18
CA PRO A 192 -20.80 15.10 -2.15
C PRO A 192 -21.19 14.50 -3.50
N LYS A 193 -21.76 15.28 -4.43
CA LYS A 193 -22.11 14.80 -5.78
C LYS A 193 -20.87 14.58 -6.65
N ARG A 194 -19.87 15.46 -6.52
CA ARG A 194 -18.55 15.20 -7.13
C ARG A 194 -17.86 14.01 -6.49
N ALA A 195 -17.96 13.87 -5.17
CA ALA A 195 -17.40 12.71 -4.48
C ALA A 195 -17.97 11.39 -5.03
N LEU A 196 -19.30 11.32 -5.15
CA LEU A 196 -20.00 10.21 -5.80
C LEU A 196 -19.43 9.91 -7.19
N THR A 197 -19.38 10.92 -8.06
CA THR A 197 -18.84 10.78 -9.43
C THR A 197 -17.42 10.19 -9.45
N PHE A 198 -16.52 10.65 -8.57
CA PHE A 198 -15.15 10.14 -8.56
C PHE A 198 -15.05 8.72 -7.99
N PHE A 199 -15.84 8.38 -6.98
CA PHE A 199 -15.88 7.00 -6.48
C PHE A 199 -16.50 6.03 -7.49
N GLU A 200 -17.54 6.42 -8.22
CA GLU A 200 -18.10 5.63 -9.33
C GLU A 200 -17.06 5.37 -10.43
N LYS A 201 -16.26 6.38 -10.79
CA LYS A 201 -15.14 6.22 -11.74
C LYS A 201 -14.05 5.27 -11.21
N SER A 202 -13.82 5.26 -9.90
CA SER A 202 -12.89 4.33 -9.27
C SER A 202 -13.43 2.88 -9.34
N VAL A 203 -14.73 2.70 -9.03
CA VAL A 203 -15.43 1.40 -9.11
C VAL A 203 -15.48 0.86 -10.53
N SER A 204 -15.68 1.70 -11.55
CA SER A 204 -15.68 1.25 -12.95
C SER A 204 -14.32 0.72 -13.43
N ARG A 205 -13.25 0.99 -12.66
CA ARG A 205 -11.92 0.43 -12.83
C ARG A 205 -11.60 -0.71 -11.86
N GLN A 206 -12.64 -1.27 -11.21
CA GLN A 206 -12.55 -2.38 -10.27
C GLN A 206 -11.67 -2.08 -9.05
N ASP A 207 -11.54 -0.80 -8.68
CA ASP A 207 -10.75 -0.40 -7.52
C ASP A 207 -11.51 -0.65 -6.22
N VAL A 208 -10.94 -1.49 -5.38
CA VAL A 208 -11.57 -1.94 -4.13
C VAL A 208 -11.72 -0.82 -3.10
N TRP A 209 -10.88 0.22 -3.16
CA TRP A 209 -11.03 1.41 -2.31
C TRP A 209 -12.16 2.31 -2.82
N GLY A 210 -12.34 2.40 -4.14
CA GLY A 210 -13.51 3.00 -4.77
C GLY A 210 -14.80 2.35 -4.32
N MET A 211 -14.84 1.01 -4.33
CA MET A 211 -16.01 0.24 -3.87
C MET A 211 -16.34 0.53 -2.40
N LEU A 212 -15.34 0.49 -1.53
CA LEU A 212 -15.50 0.83 -0.11
C LEU A 212 -16.04 2.26 0.06
N ASN A 213 -15.43 3.24 -0.60
CA ASN A 213 -15.81 4.64 -0.45
C ASN A 213 -17.21 4.92 -0.99
N LEU A 214 -17.57 4.32 -2.13
CA LEU A 214 -18.92 4.41 -2.69
C LEU A 214 -19.95 3.75 -1.77
N GLY A 215 -19.63 2.57 -1.21
CA GLY A 215 -20.48 1.88 -0.25
C GLY A 215 -20.76 2.73 0.98
N LEU A 216 -19.76 3.46 1.48
CA LEU A 216 -19.93 4.41 2.58
C LEU A 216 -20.87 5.58 2.22
N LEU A 217 -20.84 6.09 0.98
CA LEU A 217 -21.80 7.13 0.56
C LEU A 217 -23.23 6.62 0.56
N TYR A 218 -23.48 5.42 0.01
CA TYR A 218 -24.81 4.80 0.01
C TYR A 218 -25.28 4.43 1.41
N ARG A 219 -24.41 3.92 2.28
CA ARG A 219 -24.75 3.60 3.67
C ARG A 219 -25.19 4.84 4.44
N ASP A 220 -24.51 5.96 4.23
CA ASP A 220 -24.71 7.20 4.99
C ASP A 220 -25.69 8.17 4.32
N GLY A 221 -26.07 7.94 3.05
CA GLY A 221 -26.91 8.86 2.27
C GLY A 221 -26.23 10.17 1.91
N ILE A 222 -24.90 10.15 1.70
CA ILE A 222 -24.10 11.36 1.46
C ILE A 222 -23.97 11.61 -0.04
N GLY A 223 -24.66 12.64 -0.55
CA GLY A 223 -24.63 13.00 -1.98
C GLY A 223 -25.45 12.07 -2.88
N VAL A 224 -26.03 11.01 -2.31
CA VAL A 224 -26.89 10.01 -2.95
C VAL A 224 -27.98 9.59 -1.96
N GLU A 225 -29.10 9.05 -2.45
CA GLU A 225 -30.11 8.45 -1.59
C GLU A 225 -29.52 7.29 -0.79
N LYS A 226 -29.88 7.19 0.50
CA LYS A 226 -29.38 6.15 1.38
C LYS A 226 -29.89 4.78 0.91
N ASP A 227 -28.96 3.87 0.64
CA ASP A 227 -29.25 2.51 0.19
C ASP A 227 -28.30 1.51 0.88
N PRO A 228 -28.70 0.94 2.04
CA PRO A 228 -27.92 -0.06 2.74
C PRO A 228 -27.72 -1.35 1.92
N GLY A 229 -28.66 -1.71 1.04
CA GLY A 229 -28.53 -2.89 0.19
C GLY A 229 -27.40 -2.72 -0.83
N LYS A 230 -27.36 -1.55 -1.48
CA LYS A 230 -26.27 -1.20 -2.40
C LYS A 230 -24.92 -1.07 -1.67
N ALA A 231 -24.93 -0.51 -0.46
CA ALA A 231 -23.73 -0.45 0.37
C ALA A 231 -23.18 -1.84 0.70
N MET A 232 -24.04 -2.77 1.12
CA MET A 232 -23.67 -4.16 1.41
C MET A 232 -23.03 -4.82 0.19
N GLN A 233 -23.65 -4.73 -0.99
CA GLN A 233 -23.11 -5.28 -2.24
C GLN A 233 -21.70 -4.74 -2.54
N LEU A 234 -21.51 -3.42 -2.42
CA LEU A 234 -20.21 -2.80 -2.67
C LEU A 234 -19.15 -3.23 -1.64
N PHE A 235 -19.52 -3.42 -0.37
CA PHE A 235 -18.60 -3.94 0.64
C PHE A 235 -18.25 -5.41 0.39
N GLU A 236 -19.20 -6.25 -0.01
CA GLU A 236 -18.93 -7.65 -0.39
C GLU A 236 -17.99 -7.76 -1.59
N GLU A 237 -18.19 -6.92 -2.62
CA GLU A 237 -17.29 -6.83 -3.78
C GLU A 237 -15.88 -6.36 -3.36
N ALA A 238 -15.80 -5.32 -2.52
CA ALA A 238 -14.53 -4.85 -1.99
C ALA A 238 -13.79 -5.92 -1.16
N ASP A 239 -14.52 -6.65 -0.30
CA ASP A 239 -13.97 -7.73 0.52
C ASP A 239 -13.47 -8.90 -0.32
N LYS A 240 -14.21 -9.28 -1.37
CA LYS A 240 -13.78 -10.28 -2.35
C LYS A 240 -12.50 -9.83 -3.09
N GLY A 241 -12.40 -8.54 -3.39
CA GLY A 241 -11.20 -7.93 -3.96
C GLY A 241 -10.04 -7.73 -2.98
N GLY A 242 -10.20 -8.09 -1.70
CA GLY A 242 -9.14 -8.02 -0.69
C GLY A 242 -9.04 -6.70 0.06
N GLN A 243 -10.06 -5.83 -0.01
CA GLN A 243 -10.07 -4.58 0.74
C GLN A 243 -10.01 -4.87 2.27
N PRO A 244 -9.08 -4.26 3.03
CA PRO A 244 -8.86 -4.62 4.44
C PRO A 244 -10.01 -4.35 5.41
N ALA A 245 -10.73 -3.25 5.26
CA ALA A 245 -11.80 -2.80 6.16
C ALA A 245 -13.21 -3.26 5.74
N ALA A 246 -13.36 -3.83 4.54
CA ALA A 246 -14.67 -4.18 4.00
C ALA A 246 -15.38 -5.25 4.85
N ALA A 247 -14.68 -6.30 5.31
CA ALA A 247 -15.28 -7.32 6.17
C ALA A 247 -15.75 -6.75 7.53
N THR A 248 -15.00 -5.82 8.13
CA THR A 248 -15.43 -5.05 9.32
C THR A 248 -16.74 -4.31 9.04
N LEU A 249 -16.87 -3.61 7.91
CA LEU A 249 -18.10 -2.89 7.57
C LEU A 249 -19.29 -3.83 7.34
N ILE A 250 -19.08 -4.98 6.70
CA ILE A 250 -20.11 -6.03 6.55
C ILE A 250 -20.57 -6.51 7.94
N ALA A 251 -19.62 -6.83 8.83
CA ALA A 251 -19.93 -7.32 10.18
C ALA A 251 -20.73 -6.30 11.00
N LEU A 252 -20.38 -5.01 10.91
CA LEU A 252 -21.11 -3.93 11.56
C LEU A 252 -22.53 -3.79 11.01
N MET A 253 -22.72 -3.84 9.68
CA MET A 253 -24.05 -3.79 9.09
C MET A 253 -24.91 -5.01 9.47
N MET A 254 -24.31 -6.20 9.49
CA MET A 254 -24.99 -7.40 9.98
C MET A 254 -25.44 -7.23 11.44
N GLN A 255 -24.58 -6.65 12.29
CA GLN A 255 -24.92 -6.38 13.69
C GLN A 255 -26.07 -5.38 13.83
N ASP A 256 -26.03 -4.26 13.09
CA ASP A 256 -27.06 -3.22 13.12
C ASP A 256 -28.43 -3.75 12.66
N GLU A 257 -28.44 -4.71 11.72
CA GLU A 257 -29.65 -5.36 11.22
C GLU A 257 -30.10 -6.57 12.06
N GLY A 258 -29.37 -6.92 13.13
CA GLY A 258 -29.64 -8.13 13.92
C GLY A 258 -29.42 -9.43 13.16
N LYS A 259 -28.58 -9.42 12.12
CA LYS A 259 -28.23 -10.54 11.25
C LYS A 259 -26.90 -11.19 11.63
N GLY A 260 -26.79 -12.47 11.29
CA GLY A 260 -25.62 -13.29 11.54
C GLY A 260 -25.41 -13.66 13.02
N THR A 261 -24.76 -14.78 13.23
CA THR A 261 -24.31 -15.25 14.53
C THR A 261 -23.07 -14.47 14.99
N PRO A 262 -22.77 -14.45 16.31
CA PRO A 262 -21.51 -13.90 16.80
C PRO A 262 -20.26 -14.54 16.14
N ALA A 263 -20.31 -15.84 15.83
CA ALA A 263 -19.21 -16.53 15.18
C ALA A 263 -18.98 -16.05 13.73
N GLU A 264 -20.06 -15.85 12.96
CA GLU A 264 -19.97 -15.33 11.59
C GLU A 264 -19.39 -13.90 11.56
N ARG A 265 -19.85 -13.02 12.46
CA ARG A 265 -19.30 -11.66 12.56
C ARG A 265 -17.83 -11.66 13.03
N LEU A 266 -17.48 -12.52 13.99
CA LEU A 266 -16.09 -12.65 14.45
C LEU A 266 -15.16 -13.11 13.31
N ALA A 267 -15.61 -14.04 12.45
CA ALA A 267 -14.83 -14.47 11.29
C ALA A 267 -14.55 -13.34 10.31
N LEU A 268 -15.51 -12.42 10.11
CA LEU A 268 -15.32 -11.21 9.29
C LEU A 268 -14.27 -10.27 9.92
N TYR A 269 -14.38 -9.99 11.21
CA TYR A 269 -13.42 -9.15 11.91
C TYR A 269 -12.00 -9.74 11.92
N ARG A 270 -11.85 -11.06 12.13
CA ARG A 270 -10.56 -11.77 12.01
C ARG A 270 -9.98 -11.62 10.61
N ARG A 271 -10.77 -11.81 9.54
CA ARG A 271 -10.32 -11.62 8.16
C ARG A 271 -9.87 -10.19 7.89
N SER A 272 -10.58 -9.19 8.40
CA SER A 272 -10.17 -7.78 8.31
C SER A 272 -8.88 -7.50 9.08
N ALA A 273 -8.73 -8.04 10.29
CA ALA A 273 -7.51 -7.96 11.09
C ALA A 273 -6.31 -8.56 10.34
N GLU A 274 -6.49 -9.73 9.73
CA GLU A 274 -5.50 -10.40 8.89
C GLU A 274 -5.15 -9.62 7.62
N ARG A 275 -5.94 -8.63 7.20
CA ARG A 275 -5.59 -7.73 6.09
C ARG A 275 -5.01 -6.39 6.58
N GLY A 276 -4.99 -6.17 7.89
CA GLY A 276 -4.38 -5.01 8.54
C GLY A 276 -5.36 -3.91 8.90
N ASP A 277 -6.66 -4.20 8.96
CA ASP A 277 -7.63 -3.28 9.54
C ASP A 277 -7.58 -3.31 11.07
N ALA A 278 -7.22 -2.18 11.66
CA ALA A 278 -7.09 -2.03 13.11
C ALA A 278 -8.44 -2.16 13.83
N TRP A 279 -9.53 -1.73 13.20
CA TRP A 279 -10.87 -1.85 13.77
C TRP A 279 -11.34 -3.30 13.78
N GLY A 280 -11.14 -4.06 12.70
CA GLY A 280 -11.41 -5.49 12.68
C GLY A 280 -10.64 -6.25 13.77
N ALA A 281 -9.36 -5.94 13.98
CA ALA A 281 -8.59 -6.53 15.08
C ALA A 281 -9.16 -6.15 16.46
N PHE A 282 -9.51 -4.88 16.66
CA PHE A 282 -10.06 -4.39 17.93
C PHE A 282 -11.46 -4.98 18.23
N ASP A 283 -12.34 -5.01 17.24
CA ASP A 283 -13.72 -5.49 17.39
C ASP A 283 -13.75 -7.01 17.58
N ALA A 284 -12.88 -7.77 16.90
CA ALA A 284 -12.67 -9.20 17.18
C ALA A 284 -12.25 -9.42 18.64
N ALA A 285 -11.28 -8.63 19.13
CA ALA A 285 -10.81 -8.73 20.50
C ALA A 285 -11.90 -8.39 21.53
N LEU A 286 -12.74 -7.38 21.25
CA LEU A 286 -13.89 -7.04 22.10
C LEU A 286 -14.92 -8.19 22.15
N MET A 287 -15.24 -8.79 21.00
CA MET A 287 -16.18 -9.92 20.95
C MET A 287 -15.69 -11.12 21.75
N ILE A 288 -14.40 -11.47 21.61
CA ILE A 288 -13.79 -12.57 22.37
C ILE A 288 -13.72 -12.24 23.87
N THR A 289 -13.42 -10.98 24.23
CA THR A 289 -13.40 -10.54 25.63
C THR A 289 -14.79 -10.66 26.26
N ALA A 290 -15.85 -10.30 25.52
CA ALA A 290 -17.23 -10.41 25.98
C ALA A 290 -17.74 -11.85 26.04
N ASN A 291 -17.26 -12.72 25.14
CA ASN A 291 -17.60 -14.14 25.11
C ASN A 291 -16.35 -15.01 24.82
N PRO A 292 -15.59 -15.39 25.86
CA PRO A 292 -14.36 -16.17 25.71
C PRO A 292 -14.54 -17.54 25.05
N ALA A 293 -15.76 -18.08 25.00
CA ALA A 293 -16.04 -19.34 24.31
C ALA A 293 -15.87 -19.26 22.78
N LEU A 294 -15.79 -18.05 22.22
CA LEU A 294 -15.50 -17.82 20.80
C LEU A 294 -14.00 -17.86 20.47
N ALA A 295 -13.13 -17.82 21.49
CA ALA A 295 -11.69 -17.76 21.28
C ALA A 295 -11.14 -19.08 20.74
N ASP A 296 -10.21 -19.01 19.79
CA ASP A 296 -9.45 -20.16 19.32
C ASP A 296 -8.43 -20.62 20.38
N ASN A 297 -7.99 -19.70 21.25
CA ASN A 297 -7.16 -19.98 22.42
C ASN A 297 -7.28 -18.87 23.49
N ALA A 298 -6.76 -19.14 24.69
CA ALA A 298 -6.92 -18.27 25.87
C ALA A 298 -6.32 -16.86 25.72
N ASP A 299 -5.33 -16.66 24.85
CA ASP A 299 -4.59 -15.39 24.71
C ASP A 299 -4.95 -14.64 23.40
N GLU A 300 -5.92 -15.14 22.62
CA GLU A 300 -6.24 -14.60 21.30
C GLU A 300 -6.68 -13.11 21.34
N ALA A 301 -7.51 -12.72 22.31
CA ALA A 301 -7.93 -11.32 22.44
C ALA A 301 -6.72 -10.38 22.67
N ILE A 302 -5.72 -10.83 23.42
CA ILE A 302 -4.49 -10.05 23.67
C ILE A 302 -3.68 -9.91 22.38
N HIS A 303 -3.59 -10.99 21.58
CA HIS A 303 -2.97 -10.93 20.27
C HIS A 303 -3.65 -9.90 19.37
N LEU A 304 -4.97 -9.93 19.28
CA LEU A 304 -5.77 -9.04 18.44
C LEU A 304 -5.71 -7.58 18.91
N TYR A 305 -5.73 -7.31 20.23
CA TYR A 305 -5.46 -5.96 20.73
C TYR A 305 -4.04 -5.50 20.40
N ALA A 306 -3.02 -6.36 20.50
CA ALA A 306 -1.66 -5.99 20.10
C ALA A 306 -1.56 -5.69 18.60
N LEU A 307 -2.27 -6.46 17.77
CA LEU A 307 -2.36 -6.22 16.34
C LEU A 307 -3.01 -4.86 16.07
N ALA A 308 -4.17 -4.55 16.67
CA ALA A 308 -4.83 -3.26 16.55
C ALA A 308 -3.94 -2.10 17.02
N ALA A 309 -3.28 -2.25 18.17
CA ALA A 309 -2.36 -1.26 18.73
C ALA A 309 -1.13 -1.00 17.84
N SER A 310 -0.70 -2.00 17.06
CA SER A 310 0.47 -1.88 16.17
C SER A 310 0.22 -1.08 14.87
N GLN A 311 -1.04 -0.83 14.52
CA GLN A 311 -1.44 -0.17 13.28
C GLN A 311 -1.49 1.36 13.42
N GLN A 312 -1.55 2.07 12.28
CA GLN A 312 -1.49 3.54 12.23
C GLN A 312 -2.81 4.24 12.57
N THR A 313 -3.94 3.52 12.60
CA THR A 313 -5.25 4.08 12.93
C THR A 313 -5.30 4.46 14.42
N LYS A 314 -5.04 5.75 14.70
CA LYS A 314 -4.83 6.27 16.06
C LYS A 314 -5.91 5.87 17.05
N ASP A 315 -7.19 6.04 16.69
CA ASP A 315 -8.29 5.78 17.63
C ASP A 315 -8.41 4.32 18.03
N ALA A 316 -8.33 3.40 17.05
CA ALA A 316 -8.32 1.96 17.32
C ALA A 316 -7.08 1.55 18.12
N SER A 317 -5.91 2.11 17.76
CA SER A 317 -4.65 1.84 18.45
C SER A 317 -4.69 2.29 19.91
N ASP A 318 -5.15 3.52 20.18
CA ASP A 318 -5.25 4.06 21.54
C ASP A 318 -6.22 3.24 22.40
N ARG A 319 -7.37 2.84 21.85
CA ARG A 319 -8.33 1.97 22.54
C ARG A 319 -7.77 0.59 22.82
N ALA A 320 -7.04 0.01 21.87
CA ALA A 320 -6.38 -1.28 22.04
C ALA A 320 -5.25 -1.22 23.09
N VAL A 321 -4.45 -0.15 23.10
CA VAL A 321 -3.45 0.11 24.16
C VAL A 321 -4.14 0.22 25.52
N ALA A 322 -5.27 0.92 25.61
CA ALA A 322 -6.03 1.02 26.84
C ALA A 322 -6.59 -0.35 27.32
N ALA A 323 -7.01 -1.22 26.39
CA ALA A 323 -7.43 -2.58 26.70
C ALA A 323 -6.24 -3.44 27.19
N LEU A 324 -5.09 -3.39 26.50
CA LEU A 324 -3.87 -4.11 26.89
C LEU A 324 -3.37 -3.72 28.29
N ARG A 325 -3.52 -2.45 28.70
CA ARG A 325 -3.17 -2.00 30.06
C ARG A 325 -3.94 -2.76 31.15
N LYS A 326 -5.16 -3.22 30.85
CA LYS A 326 -6.00 -4.01 31.75
C LYS A 326 -5.74 -5.52 31.66
N ALA A 327 -5.02 -5.97 30.63
CA ALA A 327 -4.73 -7.38 30.43
C ALA A 327 -3.75 -7.93 31.49
N ASP A 328 -3.93 -9.21 31.83
CA ASP A 328 -3.06 -9.95 32.73
C ASP A 328 -1.61 -9.95 32.21
N ARG A 329 -0.67 -9.69 33.11
CA ARG A 329 0.74 -9.53 32.75
C ARG A 329 1.37 -10.83 32.28
N ALA A 330 0.99 -11.97 32.86
CA ALA A 330 1.53 -13.27 32.45
C ALA A 330 0.98 -13.64 31.07
N ALA A 331 -0.29 -13.36 30.79
CA ALA A 331 -0.91 -13.55 29.48
C ALA A 331 -0.24 -12.69 28.37
N VAL A 332 0.03 -11.41 28.66
CA VAL A 332 0.85 -10.56 27.75
C VAL A 332 2.23 -11.16 27.53
N GLY A 333 2.87 -11.66 28.60
CA GLY A 333 4.16 -12.33 28.51
C GLY A 333 4.14 -13.59 27.63
N ARG A 334 3.08 -14.40 27.73
CA ARG A 334 2.90 -15.59 26.90
C ARG A 334 2.74 -15.20 25.44
N GLN A 335 2.01 -14.12 25.17
CA GLN A 335 1.86 -13.64 23.80
C GLN A 335 3.17 -13.10 23.22
N VAL A 336 4.00 -12.40 24.01
CA VAL A 336 5.36 -12.00 23.59
C VAL A 336 6.17 -13.23 23.18
N GLN A 337 6.15 -14.26 24.01
CA GLN A 337 6.85 -15.52 23.75
C GLN A 337 6.31 -16.19 22.46
N GLN A 338 4.99 -16.32 22.31
CA GLN A 338 4.38 -16.91 21.12
C GLN A 338 4.71 -16.12 19.84
N THR A 339 4.70 -14.80 19.88
CA THR A 339 5.13 -13.96 18.76
C THR A 339 6.58 -14.22 18.37
N LEU A 340 7.48 -14.35 19.35
CA LEU A 340 8.88 -14.69 19.07
C LEU A 340 9.03 -16.08 18.41
N ILE A 341 8.23 -17.07 18.82
CA ILE A 341 8.20 -18.39 18.16
C ILE A 341 7.80 -18.26 16.69
N ARG A 342 6.72 -17.52 16.40
CA ARG A 342 6.25 -17.30 15.01
C ARG A 342 7.29 -16.56 14.16
N MET A 343 8.08 -15.69 14.79
CA MET A 343 9.23 -15.03 14.16
C MET A 343 10.49 -15.91 14.08
N GLY A 344 10.40 -17.20 14.39
CA GLY A 344 11.51 -18.16 14.31
C GLY A 344 12.58 -18.00 15.39
N GLN A 345 12.31 -17.26 16.47
CA GLN A 345 13.29 -17.05 17.54
C GLN A 345 13.35 -18.24 18.49
N PRO A 346 14.55 -18.66 18.92
CA PRO A 346 14.73 -19.79 19.82
C PRO A 346 14.39 -19.39 21.26
N ILE A 347 13.12 -19.49 21.64
CA ILE A 347 12.69 -19.30 23.02
C ILE A 347 12.50 -20.64 23.74
N GLY A 348 12.36 -20.60 25.08
CA GLY A 348 12.07 -21.79 25.88
C GLY A 348 10.57 -22.05 26.00
N THR A 349 10.14 -22.51 27.16
CA THR A 349 8.73 -22.69 27.50
C THR A 349 7.95 -21.38 27.42
N VAL A 350 6.70 -21.45 26.97
CA VAL A 350 5.74 -20.34 27.02
C VAL A 350 5.09 -20.32 28.39
N ASP A 351 5.64 -19.53 29.32
CA ASP A 351 5.26 -19.46 30.73
C ASP A 351 4.77 -18.07 31.17
N GLY A 352 4.88 -17.07 30.29
CA GLY A 352 4.52 -15.68 30.60
C GLY A 352 5.62 -14.88 31.29
N VAL A 353 6.77 -15.48 31.57
CA VAL A 353 7.89 -14.84 32.26
C VAL A 353 8.91 -14.32 31.25
N LEU A 354 9.07 -12.99 31.19
CA LEU A 354 10.02 -12.34 30.29
C LEU A 354 11.45 -12.33 30.87
N GLY A 355 12.04 -13.52 30.98
CA GLY A 355 13.43 -13.70 31.41
C GLY A 355 14.47 -13.24 30.37
N SER A 356 15.75 -13.38 30.73
CA SER A 356 16.88 -12.93 29.91
C SER A 356 16.90 -13.53 28.50
N LYS A 357 16.54 -14.82 28.36
CA LYS A 357 16.44 -15.51 27.06
C LYS A 357 15.39 -14.87 26.15
N THR A 358 14.19 -14.60 26.69
CA THR A 358 13.08 -13.97 25.95
C THR A 358 13.45 -12.54 25.55
N LEU A 359 14.03 -11.75 26.45
CA LEU A 359 14.43 -10.38 26.16
C LEU A 359 15.57 -10.30 25.13
N LYS A 360 16.53 -11.24 25.16
CA LYS A 360 17.59 -11.33 24.15
C LYS A 360 17.04 -11.69 22.76
N ALA A 361 16.11 -12.65 22.70
CA ALA A 361 15.40 -13.00 21.47
C ALA A 361 14.59 -11.81 20.91
N ALA A 362 13.89 -11.08 21.79
CA ALA A 362 13.18 -9.87 21.41
C ALA A 362 14.09 -8.78 20.84
N ALA A 363 15.22 -8.51 21.49
CA ALA A 363 16.17 -7.52 20.99
C ALA A 363 16.74 -7.91 19.62
N ALA A 364 17.05 -9.20 19.42
CA ALA A 364 17.50 -9.73 18.14
C ALA A 364 16.43 -9.57 17.04
N ALA A 365 15.17 -9.91 17.35
CA ALA A 365 14.06 -9.78 16.41
C ALA A 365 13.75 -8.33 16.01
N LEU A 366 13.88 -7.39 16.95
CA LEU A 366 13.65 -5.96 16.71
C LEU A 366 14.84 -5.26 16.05
N GLY A 367 16.06 -5.76 16.23
CA GLY A 367 17.29 -5.07 15.84
C GLY A 367 17.64 -3.87 16.73
N GLN A 368 17.02 -3.79 17.91
CA GLN A 368 17.22 -2.73 18.91
C GLN A 368 17.00 -3.30 20.33
N ALA A 369 17.25 -2.51 21.37
CA ALA A 369 16.95 -2.92 22.74
C ALA A 369 15.45 -3.18 22.93
N ALA A 370 15.10 -4.29 23.60
CA ALA A 370 13.72 -4.65 23.90
C ALA A 370 13.09 -3.66 24.91
N PRO A 371 11.86 -3.16 24.66
CA PRO A 371 11.15 -2.35 25.64
C PRO A 371 10.97 -3.06 26.99
N LYS A 372 11.07 -2.29 28.08
CA LYS A 372 10.90 -2.83 29.46
C LYS A 372 9.44 -3.16 29.79
N ASP A 373 8.48 -2.43 29.22
CA ASP A 373 7.06 -2.74 29.38
C ASP A 373 6.67 -3.91 28.46
N PRO A 374 6.21 -5.06 29.01
CA PRO A 374 5.76 -6.20 28.22
C PRO A 374 4.73 -5.86 27.15
N ARG A 375 3.87 -4.86 27.39
CA ARG A 375 2.80 -4.46 26.46
C ARG A 375 3.37 -3.71 25.28
N GLN A 376 4.25 -2.75 25.55
CA GLN A 376 4.99 -2.03 24.50
C GLN A 376 5.84 -3.01 23.67
N LEU A 377 6.53 -3.94 24.34
CA LEU A 377 7.31 -4.97 23.67
C LEU A 377 6.43 -5.84 22.76
N LEU A 378 5.26 -6.27 23.24
CA LEU A 378 4.31 -7.05 22.44
C LEU A 378 3.85 -6.29 21.20
N ILE A 379 3.51 -4.99 21.33
CA ILE A 379 3.07 -4.15 20.22
C ILE A 379 4.17 -4.02 19.16
N GLU A 380 5.41 -3.75 19.57
CA GLU A 380 6.55 -3.62 18.65
C GLU A 380 6.88 -4.92 17.93
N LEU A 381 6.88 -6.05 18.65
CA LEU A 381 7.10 -7.37 18.05
C LEU A 381 5.97 -7.72 17.07
N THR A 382 4.71 -7.47 17.44
CA THR A 382 3.56 -7.72 16.57
C THR A 382 3.66 -6.88 15.29
N ARG A 383 4.08 -5.60 15.42
CA ARG A 383 4.33 -4.74 14.26
C ARG A 383 5.43 -5.29 13.37
N LYS A 384 6.55 -5.74 13.95
CA LYS A 384 7.70 -6.28 13.22
C LYS A 384 7.34 -7.58 12.50
N GLU A 385 6.64 -8.49 13.18
CA GLU A 385 6.10 -9.72 12.61
C GLU A 385 5.19 -9.42 11.42
N TRP A 386 4.24 -8.49 11.60
CA TRP A 386 3.32 -8.07 10.56
C TRP A 386 4.03 -7.54 9.30
N ILE A 387 5.02 -6.66 9.48
CA ILE A 387 5.78 -6.07 8.37
C ILE A 387 6.65 -7.13 7.66
N SER A 388 7.17 -8.11 8.40
CA SER A 388 8.13 -9.08 7.85
C SER A 388 7.47 -10.31 7.23
N SER A 389 6.21 -10.59 7.55
CA SER A 389 5.50 -11.80 7.13
C SER A 389 4.78 -11.68 5.79
N ARG A 390 4.63 -10.46 5.22
CA ARG A 390 3.89 -10.25 3.96
C ARG A 390 4.60 -9.22 3.06
N PRO A 391 4.85 -9.53 1.77
CA PRO A 391 5.22 -8.52 0.78
C PRO A 391 4.05 -7.54 0.62
N ARG A 392 4.16 -6.37 1.24
CA ARG A 392 3.09 -5.34 1.26
C ARG A 392 3.42 -4.26 0.24
N LEU A 393 3.12 -4.56 -1.03
CA LEU A 393 3.27 -3.63 -2.16
C LEU A 393 2.34 -2.40 -2.03
N ASP A 394 1.30 -2.51 -1.21
CA ASP A 394 0.34 -1.46 -0.84
C ASP A 394 0.91 -0.42 0.15
N MET A 395 2.02 -0.73 0.83
CA MET A 395 2.68 0.20 1.75
C MET A 395 3.77 1.05 1.09
N LEU A 396 4.13 0.74 -0.16
CA LEU A 396 5.09 1.57 -0.88
C LEU A 396 4.46 2.78 -1.48
#